data_AF-A0A2U3BW57-F1
#
_entry.id   AF-A0A2U3BW57-F1
#
_cell.length_a   1.000
_cell.length_b   1.000
_cell.length_c   1.000
_cell.angle_alpha   90.00
_cell.angle_beta   90.00
_cell.angle_gamma   90.00
#
_symmetry.space_group_name_H-M   'P 1'
#
loop_
_entity.id
_entity.type
_entity.pdbx_description
1 polymer ?
#
loop_
_entity_poly.entity_id
_entity_poly.type
_entity_poly.pdbx_seq_one_letter_code
_entity_poly.pdbx_strand_id
1 'polypeptide(L)'
;MVVTNPLRIPGRRASDVAHELSHLVLKHDLTEIREVNGMPFRTCRPDEEEQATAFGGTLMLPRPLLLGAVRRQWGPAQIAEHYGVTEEMARYRYNTTGVAKQVRGR
;
A
#
# COMPACT_ATOMS: atom_id res chain seq x y z
N MET A 1 -2.95 0.15 -14.41
CA MET A 1 -4.22 0.72 -14.92
C MET A 1 -4.99 1.23 -13.72
N VAL A 2 -5.25 2.53 -13.55
CA VAL A 2 -5.93 2.99 -12.33
C VAL A 2 -7.43 2.62 -12.36
N VAL A 3 -7.80 1.50 -11.74
CA VAL A 3 -9.20 1.14 -11.47
C VAL A 3 -9.54 1.54 -10.04
N THR A 4 -10.44 2.50 -9.88
CA THR A 4 -10.93 2.89 -8.56
C THR A 4 -12.42 2.66 -8.46
N ASN A 5 -12.88 1.99 -7.40
CA ASN A 5 -14.30 1.96 -7.07
C ASN A 5 -14.67 3.25 -6.29
N PRO A 6 -15.53 4.13 -6.83
CA PRO A 6 -15.91 5.39 -6.18
C PRO A 6 -16.71 5.21 -4.89
N LEU A 7 -17.18 3.99 -4.58
CA LEU A 7 -17.85 3.66 -3.33
C LEU A 7 -16.88 3.25 -2.21
N ARG A 8 -15.59 3.06 -2.51
CA ARG A 8 -14.59 2.75 -1.48
C ARG A 8 -14.28 3.98 -0.63
N ILE A 9 -14.08 3.74 0.67
CA ILE A 9 -13.60 4.74 1.62
C ILE A 9 -12.30 5.39 1.12
N PRO A 10 -12.04 6.68 1.41
CA PRO A 10 -10.93 7.44 0.84
C PRO A 10 -9.56 6.73 0.95
N GLY A 11 -9.25 6.14 2.10
CA GLY A 11 -7.98 5.42 2.31
C GLY A 11 -7.79 4.19 1.42
N ARG A 12 -8.87 3.48 1.07
CA ARG A 12 -8.80 2.36 0.11
C ARG A 12 -8.62 2.86 -1.31
N ARG A 13 -9.29 3.96 -1.70
CA ARG A 13 -9.09 4.58 -3.01
C ARG A 13 -7.65 5.07 -3.19
N ALA A 14 -7.06 5.68 -2.16
CA ALA A 14 -5.66 6.08 -2.18
C ALA A 14 -4.73 4.87 -2.33
N SER A 15 -5.04 3.75 -1.68
CA SER A 15 -4.31 2.48 -1.84
C SER A 15 -4.41 1.92 -3.25
N ASP A 16 -5.60 1.90 -3.86
CA ASP A 16 -5.79 1.44 -5.23
C ASP A 16 -4.97 2.31 -6.20
N VAL A 17 -5.00 3.64 -6.04
CA VAL A 17 -4.21 4.56 -6.87
C VAL A 17 -2.71 4.36 -6.67
N ALA A 18 -2.24 4.21 -5.43
CA ALA A 18 -0.82 4.00 -5.14
C ALA A 18 -0.30 2.66 -5.69
N HIS A 19 -1.11 1.61 -5.63
CA HIS A 19 -0.81 0.29 -6.20
C HIS A 19 -0.64 0.40 -7.72
N GLU A 20 -1.60 1.01 -8.39
CA GLU A 20 -1.59 1.16 -9.85
C GLU A 20 -0.48 2.09 -10.35
N LEU A 21 -0.18 3.15 -9.58
CA LEU A 21 0.99 4.00 -9.83
C LEU A 21 2.29 3.20 -9.68
N SER A 22 2.34 2.25 -8.75
CA SER A 22 3.54 1.42 -8.53
C SER A 22 3.85 0.53 -9.72
N HIS A 23 2.83 -0.09 -10.34
CA HIS A 23 3.03 -0.81 -11.60
C HIS A 23 3.65 0.07 -12.69
N LEU A 24 3.21 1.33 -12.80
CA LEU A 24 3.75 2.27 -13.80
C LEU A 24 5.19 2.66 -13.50
N VAL A 25 5.51 2.99 -12.24
CA VAL A 25 6.85 3.44 -11.83
C VAL A 25 7.87 2.32 -11.95
N LEU A 26 7.48 1.09 -11.56
CA LEU A 26 8.33 -0.09 -11.64
C LEU A 26 8.38 -0.69 -13.05
N LYS A 27 7.58 -0.16 -13.99
CA LYS A 27 7.46 -0.63 -15.38
C LYS A 27 7.10 -2.11 -15.46
N HIS A 28 6.21 -2.55 -14.56
CA HIS A 28 5.70 -3.92 -14.58
C HIS A 28 4.94 -4.19 -15.87
N ASP A 29 5.08 -5.40 -16.37
CA ASP A 29 4.45 -5.78 -17.61
C ASP A 29 3.03 -6.34 -17.36
N LEU A 30 2.02 -5.52 -17.66
CA LEU A 30 0.61 -5.87 -17.46
C LEU A 30 0.04 -6.64 -18.67
N THR A 31 0.88 -7.47 -19.31
CA THR A 31 0.82 -7.83 -20.73
C THR A 31 -0.31 -8.77 -21.13
N GLU A 32 -0.85 -9.58 -20.23
CA GLU A 32 -1.82 -10.59 -20.63
C GLU A 32 -3.25 -10.10 -20.35
N ILE A 33 -4.02 -9.81 -21.39
CA ILE A 33 -5.48 -9.66 -21.25
C ILE A 33 -6.07 -11.07 -21.22
N ARG A 34 -6.47 -11.55 -20.05
CA ARG A 34 -7.30 -12.75 -19.87
C ARG A 34 -8.76 -12.36 -19.69
N GLU A 35 -9.65 -13.03 -20.39
CA GLU A 35 -11.06 -12.99 -20.03
C GLU A 35 -11.30 -13.81 -18.75
N VAL A 36 -11.76 -13.15 -17.69
CA VAL A 36 -12.30 -13.81 -16.51
C VAL A 36 -13.79 -13.51 -16.48
N ASN A 37 -14.62 -14.53 -16.66
CA ASN A 37 -16.09 -14.40 -16.73
C ASN A 37 -16.59 -13.39 -17.79
N GLY A 38 -15.96 -13.39 -18.98
CA GLY A 38 -16.36 -12.51 -20.09
C GLY A 38 -15.96 -11.03 -19.91
N MET A 39 -15.11 -10.73 -18.93
CA MET A 39 -14.54 -9.40 -18.72
C MET A 39 -13.03 -9.44 -18.96
N PRO A 40 -12.47 -8.55 -19.78
CA PRO A 40 -11.03 -8.49 -20.01
C PRO A 40 -10.32 -7.97 -18.76
N PHE A 41 -9.53 -8.84 -18.13
CA PHE A 41 -8.63 -8.50 -17.03
C PHE A 41 -7.19 -8.57 -17.50
N ARG A 42 -6.38 -7.59 -17.12
CA ARG A 42 -4.94 -7.69 -17.28
C ARG A 42 -4.37 -8.54 -16.16
N THR A 43 -3.76 -9.66 -16.48
CA THR A 43 -2.97 -10.47 -15.55
C THR A 43 -1.54 -9.96 -15.49
N CYS A 44 -1.04 -9.84 -14.28
CA CYS A 44 0.29 -9.39 -13.92
C CYS A 44 1.01 -10.55 -13.21
N ARG A 45 2.34 -10.58 -13.26
CA ARG A 45 3.09 -11.67 -12.63
C ARG A 45 2.95 -11.56 -11.10
N PRO A 46 2.82 -12.67 -10.36
CA PRO A 46 2.62 -12.61 -8.90
C PRO A 46 3.70 -11.80 -8.16
N ASP A 47 4.95 -11.90 -8.60
CA ASP A 47 6.07 -11.14 -8.04
C ASP A 47 5.99 -9.63 -8.32
N GLU A 48 5.45 -9.23 -9.47
CA GLU A 48 5.18 -7.83 -9.81
C GLU A 48 4.01 -7.25 -9.00
N GLU A 49 2.97 -8.05 -8.73
CA GLU A 49 1.87 -7.66 -7.83
C GLU A 49 2.35 -7.45 -6.39
N GLU A 50 3.22 -8.33 -5.88
CA GLU A 50 3.83 -8.17 -4.56
C GLU A 50 4.71 -6.91 -4.49
N GLN A 51 5.51 -6.66 -5.53
CA GLN A 51 6.33 -5.46 -5.65
C GLN A 51 5.49 -4.18 -5.69
N ALA A 52 4.40 -4.17 -6.46
CA ALA A 52 3.49 -3.03 -6.52
C ALA A 52 2.79 -2.78 -5.18
N THR A 53 2.38 -3.83 -4.48
CA THR A 53 1.82 -3.75 -3.12
C THR A 53 2.83 -3.12 -2.14
N ALA A 54 4.07 -3.61 -2.16
CA ALA A 54 5.13 -3.14 -1.27
C ALA A 54 5.52 -1.68 -1.54
N PHE A 55 5.63 -1.31 -2.82
CA PHE A 55 5.98 0.06 -3.21
C PHE A 55 4.82 1.03 -2.98
N GLY A 56 3.58 0.65 -3.31
CA GLY A 56 2.38 1.45 -3.08
C GLY A 56 2.16 1.75 -1.61
N GLY A 57 2.30 0.75 -0.74
CA GLY A 57 2.29 0.97 0.70
C GLY A 57 3.44 1.86 1.20
N THR A 58 4.59 1.83 0.53
CA THR A 58 5.74 2.71 0.84
C THR A 58 5.50 4.15 0.40
N LEU A 59 4.85 4.38 -0.73
CA LEU A 59 4.46 5.73 -1.18
C LEU A 59 3.49 6.38 -0.20
N MET A 60 2.54 5.61 0.33
CA MET A 60 1.54 6.12 1.29
C MET A 60 2.10 6.31 2.71
N LEU A 61 2.94 5.37 3.16
CA LEU A 61 3.53 5.37 4.50
C LEU A 61 5.02 5.02 4.43
N PRO A 62 5.87 6.00 4.05
CA PRO A 62 7.30 5.83 4.05
C PRO A 62 7.86 5.71 5.48
N ARG A 63 8.95 4.96 5.62
CA ARG A 63 9.54 4.63 6.93
C ARG A 63 9.82 5.85 7.84
N PRO A 64 10.30 7.01 7.36
CA PRO A 64 10.50 8.18 8.22
C PRO A 64 9.23 8.64 8.95
N LEU A 65 8.05 8.56 8.32
CA LEU A 65 6.78 8.90 8.96
C LEU A 65 6.44 7.93 10.09
N LEU A 66 6.66 6.63 9.85
CA LEU A 66 6.44 5.59 10.84
C LEU A 66 7.38 5.72 12.05
N LEU A 67 8.65 6.08 11.83
CA LEU A 67 9.57 6.38 12.92
C LEU A 67 9.11 7.59 13.74
N GLY A 68 8.58 8.63 13.08
CA GLY A 68 7.98 9.78 13.74
C GLY A 68 6.75 9.42 14.57
N ALA A 69 5.92 8.52 14.08
CA ALA A 69 4.74 8.02 14.78
C ALA A 69 5.10 7.18 16.00
N VAL A 70 6.06 6.25 15.87
CA VAL A 70 6.51 5.41 17.01
C VAL A 70 7.12 6.27 18.12
N ARG A 71 7.88 7.33 17.79
CA ARG A 71 8.40 8.28 18.79
C ARG A 71 7.30 9.02 19.56
N ARG A 72 6.13 9.19 18.94
CA ARG A 72 4.92 9.74 19.57
C ARG A 72 4.05 8.68 20.24
N GLN A 73 4.54 7.43 20.33
CA GLN A 73 3.83 6.28 20.86
C GLN A 73 2.51 5.97 20.14
N TRP A 74 2.42 6.33 18.85
CA TRP A 74 1.21 6.07 18.07
C TRP A 74 1.10 4.61 17.65
N GLY A 75 -0.10 4.05 17.84
CA GLY A 75 -0.48 2.75 17.29
C GLY A 75 -1.02 2.85 15.85
N PRO A 76 -1.26 1.70 15.18
CA PRO A 76 -1.76 1.67 13.80
C PRO A 76 -3.04 2.48 13.56
N ALA A 77 -3.99 2.50 14.50
CA ALA A 77 -5.23 3.28 14.38
C ALA A 77 -4.95 4.80 14.31
N GLN A 78 -4.09 5.32 15.18
CA GLN A 78 -3.70 6.73 15.19
C GLN A 78 -2.90 7.11 13.94
N ILE A 79 -2.04 6.20 13.45
CA ILE A 79 -1.30 6.39 12.19
C ILE A 79 -2.28 6.47 11.02
N ALA A 80 -3.27 5.58 10.98
CA ALA A 80 -4.26 5.54 9.91
C ALA A 80 -5.09 6.82 9.85
N GLU A 81 -5.58 7.28 11.01
CA GLU A 81 -6.32 8.53 11.13
C GLU A 81 -5.47 9.74 10.70
N HIS A 82 -4.23 9.84 11.18
CA HIS A 82 -3.37 10.99 10.92
C HIS A 82 -2.92 11.09 9.44
N TYR A 83 -2.62 9.97 8.80
CA TYR A 83 -2.11 9.94 7.42
C TYR A 83 -3.20 9.60 6.37
N GLY A 84 -4.46 9.47 6.78
CA GLY A 84 -5.57 9.24 5.87
C GLY A 84 -5.52 7.89 5.12
N VAL A 85 -4.95 6.86 5.76
CA VAL A 85 -4.87 5.50 5.20
C VAL A 85 -5.78 4.55 5.98
N THR A 86 -5.93 3.31 5.51
CA THR A 86 -6.65 2.31 6.30
C THR A 86 -5.82 1.80 7.47
N GLU A 87 -6.47 1.38 8.56
CA GLU A 87 -5.78 0.76 9.69
C GLU A 87 -5.01 -0.50 9.28
N GLU A 88 -5.56 -1.26 8.33
CA GLU A 88 -4.89 -2.42 7.73
C GLU A 88 -3.57 -2.04 7.07
N MET A 89 -3.55 -0.97 6.24
CA MET A 89 -2.34 -0.46 5.60
C MET A 89 -1.34 0.06 6.64
N ALA A 90 -1.81 0.82 7.63
CA ALA A 90 -0.97 1.31 8.71
C ALA A 90 -0.33 0.15 9.49
N ARG A 91 -1.09 -0.89 9.83
CA ARG A 91 -0.61 -2.09 10.52
C ARG A 91 0.39 -2.88 9.67
N TYR A 92 0.07 -3.11 8.40
CA TYR A 92 0.97 -3.77 7.44
C TYR A 92 2.32 -3.07 7.39
N ARG A 93 2.32 -1.75 7.21
CA ARG A 93 3.55 -0.93 7.13
C ARG A 93 4.31 -0.87 8.44
N TYR A 94 3.62 -0.71 9.56
CA TYR A 94 4.20 -0.71 10.89
C TYR A 94 4.96 -2.02 11.18
N ASN A 95 4.39 -3.16 10.77
CA ASN A 95 4.98 -4.48 10.98
C ASN A 95 6.12 -4.79 10.00
N THR A 96 5.92 -4.58 8.70
CA THR A 96 6.90 -4.92 7.66
C THR A 96 8.17 -4.07 7.74
N THR A 97 8.08 -2.82 8.20
CA THR A 97 9.25 -1.96 8.38
C THR A 97 10.03 -2.21 9.67
N GLY A 98 9.48 -2.99 10.60
CA GLY A 98 10.11 -3.32 11.88
C GLY A 98 10.30 -2.14 12.84
N VAL A 99 9.69 -0.98 12.58
CA VAL A 99 9.90 0.25 13.37
C VAL A 99 9.52 0.09 14.85
N ALA A 100 8.56 -0.78 15.15
CA ALA A 100 8.12 -1.09 16.51
C ALA A 100 9.24 -1.68 17.37
N LYS A 101 10.05 -2.57 16.77
CA LYS A 101 11.15 -3.25 17.45
C LYS A 101 12.36 -2.33 17.62
N GLN A 102 12.59 -1.45 16.65
CA GLN A 102 13.74 -0.54 16.63
C GLN A 102 13.71 0.52 17.73
N VAL A 103 12.52 0.97 18.15
CA VAL A 103 12.40 1.96 19.24
C VAL A 103 12.44 1.31 20.62
N ARG A 104 12.05 0.03 20.76
CA ARG A 104 12.18 -0.70 22.04
C ARG A 104 13.63 -1.07 22.39
N GLY A 105 14.52 -1.10 21.39
CA GLY A 105 15.95 -1.42 21.57
C GLY A 105 16.85 -0.20 21.71
N ARG A 106 16.29 1.02 21.78
CA ARG A 106 16.98 2.27 22.10
C ARG A 106 16.51 2.77 23.45
#